data_AF-A0A7G1NP46-F1
#
_entry.id   AF-A0A7G1NP46-F1
#
_cell.length_a   1.000
_cell.length_b   1.000
_cell.length_c   1.000
_cell.angle_alpha   90.00
_cell.angle_beta   90.00
_cell.angle_gamma   90.00
#
_symmetry.space_group_name_H-M   'P 1'
#
loop_
_entity.id
_entity.type
_entity.pdbx_description
1 polymer ?
#
loop_
_entity_poly.entity_id
_entity_poly.type
_entity_poly.pdbx_seq_one_letter_code
_entity_poly.pdbx_strand_id
1 'polypeptide(L)'
;MSLPGCVLRGMRDHDGMDARFLGIAELTEPPSVAVVIDVMRAFTVAARAFGQGAEKIVLAESLDEALALKARHPDWHSRTDRPRPGSTP
;
A
#
# COMPACT_ATOMS: atom_id res chain seq x y z
N MET A 1 -22.50 -18.92 13.33
CA MET A 1 -23.15 -18.12 12.27
C MET A 1 -22.21 -16.97 11.95
N SER A 2 -21.35 -17.16 10.96
CA SER A 2 -20.42 -16.13 10.45
C SER A 2 -20.86 -15.82 9.02
N LEU A 3 -20.99 -14.54 8.70
CA LEU A 3 -21.48 -14.07 7.39
C LEU A 3 -20.50 -14.52 6.29
N PRO A 4 -20.97 -15.11 5.18
CA PRO A 4 -20.12 -15.36 4.02
C PRO A 4 -19.74 -14.02 3.40
N GLY A 5 -18.49 -13.93 2.92
CA GLY A 5 -17.91 -12.74 2.30
C GLY A 5 -18.91 -12.01 1.40
N CYS A 6 -19.09 -10.72 1.66
CA CYS A 6 -19.91 -9.85 0.84
C CYS A 6 -19.19 -9.64 -0.50
N VAL A 7 -19.36 -10.57 -1.43
CA VAL A 7 -19.00 -10.37 -2.82
C VAL A 7 -20.00 -9.37 -3.38
N LEU A 8 -19.60 -8.09 -3.53
CA LEU A 8 -20.39 -7.12 -4.27
C LEU A 8 -20.50 -7.58 -5.73
N ARG A 9 -21.55 -8.34 -6.01
CA ARG A 9 -21.91 -8.76 -7.37
C ARG A 9 -22.64 -7.59 -8.03
N GLY A 10 -21.92 -6.77 -8.78
CA GLY A 10 -22.56 -5.83 -9.69
C GLY A 10 -21.76 -4.60 -10.07
N MET A 11 -20.78 -4.75 -10.94
CA MET A 11 -20.54 -3.77 -12.01
C MET A 11 -20.20 -4.57 -13.26
N ARG A 12 -21.11 -4.55 -14.24
CA ARG A 12 -20.92 -5.27 -15.51
C ARG A 12 -19.82 -4.56 -16.28
N ASP A 13 -18.70 -5.23 -16.48
CA ASP A 13 -17.60 -4.75 -17.31
C ASP A 13 -18.07 -4.62 -18.76
N HIS A 14 -17.85 -3.44 -19.33
CA HIS A 14 -17.80 -3.32 -20.78
C HIS A 14 -16.49 -3.99 -21.21
N ASP A 15 -16.62 -5.11 -21.93
CA ASP A 15 -15.55 -5.88 -22.57
C ASP A 15 -14.55 -6.63 -21.65
N GLY A 16 -15.01 -7.70 -20.97
CA GLY A 16 -14.22 -8.92 -20.76
C GLY A 16 -13.18 -8.99 -19.61
N MET A 17 -13.08 -7.99 -18.72
CA MET A 17 -12.16 -8.06 -17.57
C MET A 17 -12.88 -8.40 -16.27
N ASP A 18 -12.55 -9.54 -15.64
CA ASP A 18 -13.13 -9.95 -14.34
C ASP A 18 -12.49 -9.18 -13.16
N ALA A 19 -13.19 -8.16 -12.66
CA ALA A 19 -12.76 -7.37 -11.51
C ALA A 19 -13.28 -7.96 -10.19
N ARG A 20 -12.36 -8.33 -9.28
CA ARG A 20 -12.67 -8.86 -7.95
C ARG A 20 -12.13 -7.94 -6.86
N PHE A 21 -12.95 -7.66 -5.86
CA PHE A 21 -12.52 -6.98 -4.63
C PHE A 21 -12.34 -8.01 -3.52
N LEU A 22 -11.11 -8.16 -3.03
CA LEU A 22 -10.74 -9.16 -2.04
C LEU A 22 -10.07 -8.47 -0.84
N GLY A 23 -10.36 -8.96 0.36
CA GLY A 23 -9.57 -8.61 1.54
C GLY A 23 -8.17 -9.24 1.51
N ILE A 24 -7.21 -8.69 2.25
CA ILE A 24 -5.83 -9.21 2.30
C ILE A 24 -5.79 -10.70 2.70
N ALA A 25 -6.61 -11.10 3.68
CA ALA A 25 -6.68 -12.49 4.15
C ALA A 25 -7.37 -13.45 3.14
N GLU A 26 -8.10 -12.92 2.17
CA GLU A 26 -8.82 -13.70 1.15
C GLU A 26 -7.96 -13.93 -0.11
N LEU A 27 -6.79 -13.28 -0.19
CA LEU A 27 -5.86 -13.44 -1.29
C LEU A 27 -5.03 -14.72 -1.12
N THR A 28 -5.51 -15.82 -1.70
CA THR A 28 -4.86 -17.13 -1.59
C THR A 28 -3.77 -17.36 -2.63
N GLU A 29 -3.80 -16.64 -3.75
CA GLU A 29 -2.84 -16.74 -4.83
C GLU A 29 -2.59 -15.36 -5.46
N PRO A 30 -1.37 -15.10 -5.98
CA PRO A 30 -1.06 -13.84 -6.63
C PRO A 30 -1.79 -13.74 -7.98
N PRO A 31 -2.62 -12.71 -8.21
CA PRO A 31 -3.29 -12.51 -9.49
C PRO A 31 -2.29 -12.00 -10.54
N SER A 32 -2.64 -12.14 -11.82
CA SER A 32 -1.84 -11.55 -12.91
C SER A 32 -1.72 -10.02 -12.81
N VAL A 33 -2.75 -9.36 -12.25
CA VAL A 33 -2.77 -7.93 -11.96
C VAL A 33 -3.43 -7.71 -10.60
N ALA A 34 -2.81 -6.89 -9.75
CA ALA A 34 -3.37 -6.47 -8.47
C ALA A 34 -3.45 -4.94 -8.40
N VAL A 35 -4.59 -4.42 -7.96
CA VAL A 35 -4.72 -3.03 -7.51
C VAL A 35 -4.84 -3.07 -5.99
N VAL A 36 -3.76 -2.71 -5.30
CA VAL A 36 -3.73 -2.70 -3.83
C VAL A 36 -4.28 -1.36 -3.35
N ILE A 37 -5.19 -1.40 -2.37
CA ILE A 37 -5.87 -0.20 -1.85
C ILE A 37 -5.52 -0.02 -0.37
N ASP A 38 -4.74 1.02 -0.08
CA ASP A 38 -4.47 1.53 1.28
C ASP A 38 -4.82 3.03 1.29
N VAL A 39 -6.10 3.31 1.57
CA VAL A 39 -6.65 4.68 1.49
C VAL A 39 -6.07 5.57 2.57
N MET A 40 -6.04 5.08 3.81
CA MET A 40 -5.64 5.82 5.00
C MET A 40 -4.39 5.16 5.61
N ARG A 41 -3.17 5.58 5.25
CA ARG A 41 -2.78 6.73 4.39
C ARG A 41 -1.73 6.37 3.34
N ALA A 42 -1.30 5.11 3.24
CA ALA A 42 -0.04 4.80 2.58
C ALA A 42 -0.06 5.17 1.10
N PHE A 43 -1.11 4.82 0.35
CA PHE A 43 -1.17 5.10 -1.08
C PHE A 43 -1.70 6.49 -1.43
N THR A 44 -2.46 7.12 -0.54
CA THR A 44 -2.70 8.57 -0.64
C THR A 44 -1.38 9.35 -0.52
N VAL A 45 -0.50 8.97 0.42
CA VAL A 45 0.85 9.56 0.55
C VAL A 45 1.71 9.24 -0.67
N ALA A 46 1.64 8.02 -1.20
CA ALA A 46 2.38 7.62 -2.39
C ALA A 46 1.99 8.46 -3.62
N ALA A 47 0.69 8.59 -3.89
CA ALA A 47 0.16 9.41 -4.97
C ALA A 47 0.63 10.86 -4.86
N ARG A 48 0.62 11.43 -3.65
CA ARG A 48 1.15 12.78 -3.41
C ARG A 48 2.66 12.87 -3.65
N ALA A 49 3.44 11.91 -3.17
CA ALA A 49 4.89 11.91 -3.34
C ALA A 49 5.28 11.85 -4.83
N PHE A 50 4.62 10.98 -5.61
CA PHE A 50 4.80 10.94 -7.07
C PHE A 50 4.38 12.25 -7.73
N GLY A 51 3.24 12.83 -7.33
CA GLY A 51 2.81 14.16 -7.80
C GLY A 51 3.76 15.31 -7.45
N GLN A 52 4.66 15.10 -6.48
CA GLN A 52 5.72 16.02 -6.09
C GLN A 52 7.09 15.69 -6.71
N GLY A 53 7.16 14.70 -7.62
CA GLY A 53 8.38 14.37 -8.35
C GLY A 53 9.23 13.26 -7.73
N ALA A 54 8.71 12.48 -6.79
CA ALA A 54 9.41 11.27 -6.36
C ALA A 54 9.57 10.30 -7.54
N GLU A 55 10.79 9.83 -7.79
CA GLU A 55 11.06 8.85 -8.87
C GLU A 55 10.55 7.46 -8.50
N LYS A 56 10.66 7.10 -7.22
CA LYS A 56 10.30 5.79 -6.69
C LYS A 56 9.90 5.87 -5.23
N ILE A 57 9.14 4.86 -4.80
CA ILE A 57 8.82 4.63 -3.40
C ILE A 57 9.27 3.21 -3.05
N VAL A 58 10.08 3.09 -2.02
CA VAL A 58 10.52 1.80 -1.48
C VAL A 58 9.79 1.60 -0.16
N LEU A 59 8.99 0.54 -0.09
CA LEU A 59 8.31 0.14 1.14
C LEU A 59 9.29 -0.66 2.01
N ALA A 60 9.23 -0.41 3.32
CA ALA A 60 9.98 -1.15 4.32
C ALA A 60 8.99 -1.71 5.34
N GLU A 61 9.22 -2.93 5.80
CA GLU A 61 8.34 -3.63 6.74
C GLU A 61 8.48 -3.07 8.16
N SER A 62 9.62 -2.46 8.46
CA SER A 62 9.93 -1.91 9.78
C SER A 62 10.61 -0.55 9.72
N LEU A 63 10.60 0.16 10.86
CA LEU A 63 11.33 1.43 11.00
C LEU A 63 12.84 1.22 10.85
N ASP A 64 13.39 0.17 11.45
CA ASP A 64 14.83 -0.10 11.42
C ASP A 64 15.30 -0.37 9.99
N GLU A 65 14.53 -1.13 9.22
CA GLU A 65 14.79 -1.35 7.80
C GLU A 65 14.73 -0.03 6.99
N ALA A 66 13.73 0.82 7.23
CA ALA A 66 13.64 2.11 6.57
C ALA A 66 14.85 3.02 6.88
N LEU A 67 15.35 2.98 8.11
CA LEU A 67 16.54 3.73 8.51
C LEU A 67 17.82 3.15 7.92
N ALA A 68 17.94 1.82 7.83
CA ALA A 68 19.05 1.16 7.17
C ALA A 68 19.08 1.49 5.66
N LEU A 69 17.92 1.51 4.99
CA LEU A 69 17.79 1.94 3.59
C LEU A 69 18.23 3.39 3.41
N LYS A 70 17.80 4.30 4.30
CA LYS A 70 18.23 5.69 4.28
C LYS A 70 19.73 5.85 4.54
N ALA A 71 20.31 5.07 5.45
CA ALA A 71 21.76 5.11 5.71
C ALA A 71 22.58 4.69 4.47
N ARG A 72 22.06 3.73 3.69
CA ARG A 72 22.66 3.29 2.42
C ARG A 72 22.42 4.25 1.26
N HIS A 73 21.38 5.08 1.36
CA HIS A 73 21.00 6.07 0.35
C HIS A 73 20.73 7.43 1.01
N PRO A 74 21.79 8.20 1.33
CA PRO A 74 21.67 9.42 2.14
C PRO A 74 20.71 10.47 1.58
N ASP A 75 20.55 10.50 0.25
CA ASP A 75 19.65 11.43 -0.46
C ASP A 75 18.17 11.03 -0.39
N TRP A 76 17.85 9.86 0.18
CA TRP A 76 16.48 9.39 0.27
C TRP A 76 15.75 9.97 1.49
N HIS A 77 14.46 10.21 1.30
CA HIS A 77 13.57 10.60 2.38
C HIS A 77 12.84 9.38 2.95
N SER A 78 13.00 9.14 4.25
CA SER A 78 12.21 8.15 5.00
C SER A 78 10.95 8.80 5.58
N ARG A 79 9.78 8.20 5.38
CA ARG A 79 8.51 8.69 5.95
C ARG A 79 7.72 7.55 6.59
N THR A 80 7.15 7.81 7.77
CA THR A 80 6.21 6.94 8.48
C THR A 80 5.12 7.80 9.11
N ASP A 81 3.92 7.23 9.29
CA ASP A 81 2.83 7.87 10.04
C ASP A 81 2.87 7.52 11.54
N ARG A 82 3.75 6.59 11.94
CA ARG A 82 3.97 6.26 13.35
C ARG A 82 4.97 7.23 13.99
N PRO A 83 4.82 7.56 15.28
CA PRO A 83 5.83 8.28 16.03
C PRO A 83 7.17 7.56 15.97
N ARG A 84 8.26 8.32 15.81
CA ARG A 84 9.59 7.74 15.86
C ARG A 84 9.96 7.48 17.33
N PRO A 85 10.40 6.27 17.71
CA PRO A 85 10.95 6.04 19.03
C PRO A 85 12.11 7.02 19.29
N GLY A 86 12.03 7.76 20.40
CA GLY A 86 13.01 8.78 20.79
C GLY A 86 12.75 10.20 20.28
N SER A 87 11.71 10.45 19.49
CA SER A 87 11.23 11.81 19.23
C SER A 87 10.15 12.17 20.26
N THR A 88 10.53 12.80 21.36
CA THR A 88 9.60 13.59 22.19
C THR A 88 9.06 14.74 21.32
N PRO A 89 7.80 15.17 21.47
CA PRO A 89 7.25 16.30 20.71
C PRO A 89 8.11 17.57 20.79
#